data_AF-A0A934N341-F1
#
_entry.id   AF-A0A934N341-F1
#
_cell.length_a   1.000
_cell.length_b   1.000
_cell.length_c   1.000
_cell.angle_alpha   90.00
_cell.angle_beta   90.00
_cell.angle_gamma   90.00
#
_symmetry.space_group_name_H-M   'P 1'
#
loop_
_entity.id
_entity.type
_entity.pdbx_description
1 polymer ?
#
loop_
_entity_poly.entity_id
_entity_poly.type
_entity_poly.pdbx_seq_one_letter_code
_entity_poly.pdbx_strand_id
1 'polypeptide(L)'
;MEVLGPKGPQDHSGADLPAWAGNQLMIAEQIVDNPGGGLLFATTAVGQVKAALAERAARSEEERHRWEPVIELLDQVEDDMVRRRFDSAQAGLREAMKALTEGEAAPAV
;
A
#
# COMPACT_ATOMS: atom_id res chain seq x y z
N MET A 1 -10.01 33.78 20.30
CA MET A 1 -9.22 32.58 20.00
C MET A 1 -10.09 31.71 19.12
N GLU A 2 -9.93 31.78 17.81
CA GLU A 2 -10.67 30.91 16.89
C GLU A 2 -10.09 29.49 17.00
N VAL A 3 -10.89 28.58 17.54
CA VAL A 3 -10.59 27.15 17.50
C VAL A 3 -11.00 26.68 16.11
N LEU A 4 -10.00 26.50 15.23
CA LEU A 4 -10.21 25.79 13.98
C LEU A 4 -10.67 24.38 14.34
N GLY A 5 -11.85 23.98 13.84
CA GLY A 5 -12.40 22.64 14.04
C GLY A 5 -11.44 21.54 13.59
N PRO A 6 -11.76 20.26 13.84
CA PRO A 6 -10.91 19.16 13.42
C PRO A 6 -10.56 19.33 11.95
N LYS A 7 -9.25 19.30 11.64
CA LYS A 7 -8.78 19.29 10.26
C LYS A 7 -9.55 18.16 9.58
N GLY A 8 -10.37 18.51 8.58
CA GLY A 8 -11.03 17.50 7.74
C GLY A 8 -9.99 16.52 7.21
N PRO A 9 -10.39 15.31 6.79
CA PRO A 9 -9.46 14.32 6.26
C PRO A 9 -8.55 15.03 5.26
N GLN A 10 -7.25 15.07 5.57
CA GLN A 10 -6.30 15.64 4.64
C GLN A 10 -6.36 14.75 3.40
N ASP A 11 -6.91 15.27 2.30
CA ASP A 11 -6.51 14.79 0.99
C ASP A 11 -4.99 14.75 1.04
N HIS A 12 -4.39 13.58 0.84
CA HIS A 12 -2.94 13.42 0.78
C HIS A 12 -2.39 14.09 -0.50
N SER A 13 -2.84 15.29 -0.83
CA SER A 13 -2.53 16.06 -2.03
C SER A 13 -1.07 16.54 -2.07
N GLY A 14 -0.27 16.23 -1.05
CA GLY A 14 1.16 16.55 -1.00
C GLY A 14 2.08 15.43 -1.48
N ALA A 15 1.64 14.16 -1.45
CA ALA A 15 2.43 13.03 -1.91
C ALA A 15 1.58 12.17 -2.84
N ASP A 16 2.10 11.93 -4.04
CA ASP A 16 1.45 11.04 -5.00
C ASP A 16 1.25 9.64 -4.38
N LEU A 17 0.03 9.11 -4.46
CA LEU A 17 -0.38 7.88 -3.75
C LEU A 17 0.54 6.69 -4.06
N PRO A 18 0.93 6.42 -5.32
CA PRO A 18 1.93 5.41 -5.66
C PRO A 18 3.28 5.64 -5.00
N ALA A 19 3.78 6.88 -4.97
CA ALA A 19 5.06 7.20 -4.37
C ALA A 19 5.05 7.00 -2.84
N TRP A 20 3.98 7.41 -2.17
CA TRP A 20 3.80 7.15 -0.74
C TRP A 20 3.68 5.65 -0.46
N ALA A 21 2.83 4.95 -1.20
CA ALA A 21 2.62 3.51 -1.03
C ALA A 21 3.90 2.72 -1.28
N GLY A 22 4.62 3.02 -2.36
CA GLY A 22 5.91 2.40 -2.66
C GLY A 22 6.93 2.58 -1.54
N ASN A 23 7.01 3.77 -0.95
CA ASN A 23 7.89 4.01 0.20
C ASN A 23 7.51 3.18 1.44
N GLN A 24 6.20 3.04 1.73
CA GLN A 24 5.76 2.19 2.84
C GLN A 24 6.11 0.71 2.60
N LEU A 25 5.86 0.21 1.39
CA LEU A 25 6.15 -1.17 1.03
C LEU A 25 7.65 -1.46 0.99
N MET A 26 8.48 -0.49 0.58
CA MET A 26 9.94 -0.61 0.61
C MET A 26 10.45 -0.78 2.05
N ILE A 27 9.95 0.03 2.99
CA ILE A 27 10.33 -0.11 4.39
C ILE A 27 9.85 -1.45 4.94
N ALA A 28 8.60 -1.85 4.64
CA ALA A 28 8.06 -3.13 5.05
C ALA A 28 8.91 -4.31 4.55
N GLU A 29 9.36 -4.26 3.30
CA GLU A 29 10.18 -5.31 2.67
C GLU A 29 11.53 -5.49 3.38
N GLN A 30 12.14 -4.38 3.81
CA GLN A 30 13.42 -4.38 4.50
C GLN A 30 13.35 -4.89 5.95
N ILE A 31 12.16 -4.95 6.56
CA ILE A 31 12.03 -5.23 7.99
C ILE A 31 11.03 -6.34 8.35
N VAL A 32 10.37 -6.96 7.37
CA VAL A 32 9.33 -7.97 7.61
C VAL A 32 9.84 -9.21 8.35
N ASP A 33 11.11 -9.57 8.16
CA ASP A 33 11.79 -10.69 8.81
C ASP A 33 12.41 -10.33 10.17
N ASN A 34 12.38 -9.04 10.55
CA ASN A 34 12.86 -8.60 11.86
C ASN A 34 11.82 -8.94 12.94
N PRO A 35 12.15 -9.84 13.90
CA PRO A 35 11.19 -10.31 14.89
C PRO A 35 10.74 -9.17 15.82
N GLY A 36 9.47 -9.21 16.23
CA GLY A 36 8.89 -8.21 17.13
C GLY A 36 8.37 -6.98 16.38
N GLY A 37 8.98 -5.81 16.62
CA GLY A 37 8.48 -4.54 16.11
C GLY A 37 8.51 -4.39 14.59
N GLY A 38 9.44 -5.06 13.90
CA GLY A 38 9.56 -5.02 12.43
C GLY A 38 8.34 -5.63 11.74
N LEU A 39 7.98 -6.86 12.12
CA LEU A 39 6.77 -7.53 11.59
C LEU A 39 5.48 -6.76 11.88
N LEU A 40 5.33 -6.20 13.08
CA LEU A 40 4.14 -5.38 13.42
C LEU A 40 4.07 -4.11 12.56
N PHE A 41 5.20 -3.44 12.35
CA PHE A 41 5.26 -2.30 11.46
C PHE A 41 4.91 -2.70 10.03
N ALA A 42 5.55 -3.76 9.49
CA ALA A 42 5.36 -4.21 8.11
C ALA A 42 3.89 -4.55 7.81
N THR A 43 3.24 -5.31 8.70
CA THR A 43 1.81 -5.64 8.58
C THR A 43 0.92 -4.40 8.66
N THR A 44 1.23 -3.46 9.57
CA THR A 44 0.48 -2.19 9.66
C THR A 44 0.63 -1.34 8.40
N ALA A 45 1.84 -1.24 7.86
CA ALA A 45 2.14 -0.48 6.65
C ALA A 45 1.40 -1.06 5.43
N VAL A 46 1.42 -2.39 5.26
CA VAL A 46 0.66 -3.05 4.18
C VAL A 46 -0.84 -2.79 4.32
N GLY A 47 -1.41 -2.94 5.51
CA GLY A 47 -2.82 -2.65 5.76
C GLY A 47 -3.22 -1.20 5.45
N GLN A 48 -2.36 -0.23 5.79
CA GLN A 48 -2.58 1.18 5.46
C GLN A 48 -2.56 1.43 3.95
N VAL A 49 -1.60 0.84 3.23
CA VAL A 49 -1.51 0.96 1.77
C VAL A 49 -2.75 0.35 1.12
N LYS A 50 -3.18 -0.84 1.55
CA LYS A 50 -4.41 -1.48 1.05
C LYS A 50 -5.64 -0.61 1.25
N ALA A 51 -5.80 -0.03 2.44
CA ALA A 51 -6.94 0.84 2.73
C ALA A 51 -6.96 2.07 1.80
N ALA A 52 -5.81 2.73 1.62
CA ALA A 52 -5.70 3.89 0.74
C ALA A 52 -5.97 3.54 -0.74
N LEU A 53 -5.46 2.38 -1.21
CA LEU A 53 -5.73 1.89 -2.56
C LEU A 53 -7.21 1.51 -2.75
N ALA A 54 -7.84 0.87 -1.76
CA ALA A 54 -9.26 0.50 -1.82
C ALA A 54 -10.18 1.73 -1.87
N GLU A 55 -9.86 2.78 -1.09
CA GLU A 55 -10.56 4.06 -1.18
C GLU A 55 -10.44 4.70 -2.56
N ARG A 56 -9.28 4.55 -3.22
CA ARG A 56 -9.06 5.05 -4.58
C ARG A 56 -9.80 4.21 -5.63
N ALA A 57 -9.74 2.89 -5.50
CA ALA A 57 -10.42 1.91 -6.37
C ALA A 57 -11.93 2.12 -6.40
N ALA A 58 -12.54 2.52 -5.27
CA ALA A 58 -13.97 2.74 -5.17
C ALA A 58 -14.49 3.98 -5.95
N ARG A 59 -13.60 4.82 -6.53
CA ARG A 59 -13.99 6.07 -7.19
C ARG A 59 -14.49 5.89 -8.62
N SER A 60 -13.99 4.91 -9.36
CA SER A 60 -14.41 4.61 -10.74
C SER A 60 -14.00 3.19 -11.14
N GLU A 61 -14.60 2.65 -12.20
CA GLU A 61 -14.23 1.33 -12.74
C GLU A 61 -12.77 1.30 -13.25
N GLU A 62 -12.28 2.41 -13.78
CA GLU A 62 -10.88 2.55 -14.23
C GLU A 62 -9.90 2.47 -13.05
N GLU A 63 -10.18 3.20 -11.96
CA GLU A 63 -9.37 3.14 -10.74
C GLU A 63 -9.45 1.76 -10.10
N ARG A 64 -10.63 1.14 -10.13
CA ARG A 64 -10.80 -0.23 -9.68
C ARG A 64 -9.91 -1.19 -10.46
N HIS A 65 -9.99 -1.16 -11.80
CA HIS A 65 -9.16 -2.01 -12.65
C HIS A 65 -7.67 -1.80 -12.44
N ARG A 66 -7.26 -0.56 -12.13
CA ARG A 66 -5.87 -0.20 -11.83
C ARG A 66 -5.40 -0.75 -10.47
N TRP A 67 -6.21 -0.65 -9.43
CA TRP A 67 -5.77 -0.89 -8.05
C TRP A 67 -6.16 -2.25 -7.47
N GLU A 68 -7.24 -2.86 -7.92
CA GLU A 68 -7.72 -4.16 -7.40
C GLU A 68 -6.64 -5.26 -7.52
N PRO A 69 -5.88 -5.39 -8.63
CA PRO A 69 -4.80 -6.37 -8.70
C PRO A 69 -3.67 -6.15 -7.69
N VAL A 70 -3.37 -4.88 -7.36
CA VAL A 70 -2.35 -4.54 -6.35
C VAL A 70 -2.85 -4.90 -4.95
N ILE A 71 -4.13 -4.64 -4.68
CA ILE A 71 -4.77 -4.99 -3.40
C ILE A 71 -4.76 -6.51 -3.18
N GLU A 72 -5.14 -7.29 -4.21
CA GLU A 72 -5.13 -8.75 -4.16
C GLU A 72 -3.73 -9.32 -3.91
N LEU A 73 -2.71 -8.73 -4.54
CA LEU A 73 -1.32 -9.11 -4.29
C LEU A 73 -0.92 -8.81 -2.83
N LEU A 74 -1.33 -7.66 -2.29
CA LEU A 74 -1.05 -7.30 -0.90
C LEU A 74 -1.83 -8.16 0.11
N ASP A 75 -3.03 -8.67 -0.23
CA ASP A 75 -3.73 -9.68 0.56
C ASP A 75 -2.87 -10.96 0.73
N GLN A 76 -2.27 -11.43 -0.37
CA GLN A 76 -1.39 -12.60 -0.33
C GLN A 76 -0.11 -12.33 0.47
N VAL A 77 0.44 -11.12 0.38
CA VAL A 77 1.60 -10.69 1.16
C VAL A 77 1.28 -10.70 2.66
N GLU A 78 0.15 -10.15 3.11
CA GLU A 78 -0.22 -10.18 4.52
C GLU A 78 -0.37 -11.61 5.04
N ASP A 79 -0.97 -12.49 4.25
CA ASP A 79 -1.12 -13.90 4.56
C ASP A 79 0.26 -14.60 4.69
N ASP A 80 1.23 -14.25 3.84
CA ASP A 80 2.62 -14.70 3.96
C ASP A 80 3.30 -14.17 5.23
N MET A 81 3.12 -12.89 5.56
CA MET A 81 3.66 -12.28 6.78
C MET A 81 3.14 -12.97 8.04
N VAL A 82 1.83 -13.20 8.12
CA VAL A 82 1.18 -13.87 9.27
C VAL A 82 1.69 -15.30 9.42
N ARG A 83 1.86 -16.02 8.30
CA ARG A 83 2.42 -17.38 8.30
C ARG A 83 3.94 -17.43 8.36
N ARG A 84 4.61 -16.28 8.48
CA ARG A 84 6.08 -16.14 8.54
C ARG A 84 6.80 -16.74 7.32
N ARG A 85 6.16 -16.69 6.16
CA ARG A 85 6.75 -17.03 4.86
C ARG A 85 7.50 -15.81 4.31
N PHE A 86 8.57 -15.39 4.99
CA PHE A 86 9.20 -14.09 4.76
C PHE A 86 9.76 -13.91 3.35
N ASP A 87 10.38 -14.94 2.78
CA ASP A 87 10.90 -14.88 1.40
C ASP A 87 9.78 -14.60 0.39
N SER A 88 8.61 -15.23 0.57
CA SER A 88 7.42 -15.02 -0.25
C SER A 88 6.83 -13.64 -0.03
N ALA A 89 6.72 -13.20 1.23
CA ALA A 89 6.24 -11.86 1.57
C ALA A 89 7.13 -10.76 0.94
N GLN A 90 8.45 -10.88 1.03
CA GLN A 90 9.39 -9.94 0.42
C GLN A 90 9.29 -9.93 -1.11
N ALA A 91 9.15 -11.11 -1.73
CA ALA A 91 8.94 -11.19 -3.18
C ALA A 91 7.63 -10.50 -3.60
N GLY A 92 6.54 -10.75 -2.89
CA GLY A 92 5.24 -10.11 -3.17
C GLY A 92 5.26 -8.60 -2.93
N LEU A 93 5.97 -8.10 -1.91
CA LEU A 93 6.16 -6.66 -1.68
C LEU A 93 6.90 -5.99 -2.83
N ARG A 94 7.96 -6.63 -3.36
CA ARG A 94 8.69 -6.11 -4.53
C ARG A 94 7.81 -6.07 -5.78
N GLU A 95 7.01 -7.10 -6.00
CA GLU A 95 6.07 -7.13 -7.12
C GLU A 95 4.97 -6.06 -6.98
N ALA A 96 4.45 -5.84 -5.76
CA ALA A 96 3.46 -4.80 -5.50
C ALA A 96 4.03 -3.40 -5.76
N MET A 97 5.28 -3.13 -5.34
CA MET A 97 5.97 -1.87 -5.66
C MET A 97 6.12 -1.66 -7.17
N LYS A 98 6.43 -2.72 -7.93
CA LYS A 98 6.49 -2.66 -9.40
C LYS A 98 5.12 -2.34 -10.00
N ALA A 99 4.08 -3.04 -9.57
CA ALA A 99 2.70 -2.84 -10.03
C ALA A 99 2.17 -1.43 -9.72
N LEU A 100 2.54 -0.83 -8.58
CA LEU A 100 2.20 0.56 -8.24
C LEU A 100 2.71 1.56 -9.29
N THR A 101 3.92 1.33 -9.83
CA THR A 101 4.53 2.18 -10.87
C THR A 101 4.03 1.86 -12.27
N GLU A 102 3.69 0.61 -12.56
CA GLU A 102 3.14 0.21 -13.86
C GLU A 102 1.70 0.70 -14.04
N GLY A 103 0.92 0.83 -12.95
CA GLY A 103 -0.39 1.48 -12.97
C GLY A 103 -0.35 2.95 -13.40
N GLU A 104 0.77 3.65 -13.20
CA GLU A 104 0.99 5.03 -13.70
C GLU A 104 1.10 5.08 -15.23
N ALA A 105 1.49 3.97 -15.88
CA ALA A 105 1.83 3.92 -17.29
C ALA A 105 0.67 3.57 -18.22
N ALA A 106 -0.56 3.37 -17.72
CA ALA A 106 -1.73 3.18 -18.58
C ALA A 106 -2.11 4.53 -19.25
N PRO A 107 -1.96 4.69 -20.58
CA PRO A 107 -2.39 5.91 -21.24
C PRO A 107 -3.92 5.98 -21.26
N ALA A 108 -4.45 7.19 -21.03
CA ALA A 108 -5.82 7.52 -21.39
C ALA A 108 -6.02 7.22 -22.88
N VAL A 109 -6.91 6.28 -23.19
CA VAL A 109 -7.39 6.00 -24.56
C VAL A 109 -8.77 6.63 -24.73
#